data_AF-A0A1Y4J1A3-F1
#
_entry.id   AF-A0A1Y4J1A3-F1
#
_cell.length_a   1.000
_cell.length_b   1.000
_cell.length_c   1.000
_cell.angle_alpha   90.00
_cell.angle_beta   90.00
_cell.angle_gamma   90.00
#
_symmetry.space_group_name_H-M   'P 1'
#
loop_
_entity.id
_entity.type
_entity.pdbx_description
1 polymer ?
#
loop_
_entity_poly.entity_id
_entity_poly.type
_entity_poly.pdbx_seq_one_letter_code
_entity_poly.pdbx_strand_id
1 'polypeptide(L)'
;MLERYPELSSLHAHPVYLQAEGMSRLRQICDTVYGGFCRRLSQSVPSLSEYEVELCCLIKLRFTVGEIAALLGISPSSVSTSKHRVKKKIYSCLGITDKKSLDLWVWEA
;
A
#
# COMPACT_ATOMS: atom_id res chain seq x y z
N MET A 1 -3.78 16.79 0.92
CA MET A 1 -3.00 15.70 1.54
C MET A 1 -1.51 15.89 1.29
N LEU A 2 -1.08 15.96 0.02
CA LEU A 2 0.32 16.14 -0.35
C LEU A 2 0.96 17.44 0.19
N GLU A 3 0.18 18.53 0.31
CA GLU A 3 0.62 19.80 0.91
C GLU A 3 0.96 19.69 2.41
N ARG A 4 0.42 18.68 3.11
CA ARG A 4 0.66 18.47 4.55
C ARG A 4 1.88 17.58 4.82
N TYR A 5 2.32 16.84 3.81
CA TYR A 5 3.42 15.88 3.90
C TYR A 5 4.36 16.09 2.71
N PRO A 6 5.27 17.09 2.78
CA PRO A 6 6.20 17.36 1.69
C PRO A 6 7.03 16.12 1.31
N GLU A 7 7.29 15.23 2.26
CA GLU A 7 7.98 13.96 1.99
C GLU A 7 7.22 13.06 1.00
N LEU A 8 5.88 13.06 1.02
CA LEU A 8 5.08 12.32 0.03
C LEU A 8 5.19 12.97 -1.35
N SER A 9 5.10 14.29 -1.40
CA SER A 9 5.24 15.05 -2.65
C SER A 9 6.59 14.80 -3.32
N SER A 10 7.67 14.81 -2.53
CA SER A 10 9.02 14.50 -3.01
C SER A 10 9.13 13.06 -3.54
N LEU A 11 8.57 12.08 -2.84
CA LEU A 11 8.61 10.67 -3.28
C LEU A 11 7.76 10.42 -4.53
N HIS A 12 6.66 11.14 -4.71
CA HIS A 12 5.89 11.09 -5.96
C HIS A 12 6.66 11.68 -7.15
N ALA A 13 7.37 12.80 -6.91
CA ALA A 13 8.18 13.41 -7.95
C ALA A 13 9.40 12.53 -8.31
N HIS A 14 10.08 12.00 -7.30
CA HIS A 14 11.33 11.26 -7.43
C HIS A 14 11.31 10.00 -6.55
N PRO A 15 10.66 8.92 -7.02
CA PRO A 15 10.57 7.70 -6.25
C PRO A 15 11.93 7.00 -6.15
N VAL A 16 12.33 6.66 -4.93
CA VAL A 16 13.62 6.05 -4.59
C VAL A 16 13.40 4.90 -3.62
N TYR A 17 14.25 3.88 -3.68
CA TYR A 17 14.19 2.76 -2.74
C TYR A 17 14.15 3.26 -1.29
N LEU A 18 13.15 2.77 -0.54
CA LEU A 18 12.94 3.14 0.85
C LEU A 18 13.66 2.17 1.78
N GLN A 19 14.36 2.74 2.76
CA GLN A 19 14.81 2.02 3.93
C GLN A 19 13.64 1.82 4.91
N ALA A 20 13.86 0.96 5.92
CA ALA A 20 12.84 0.60 6.91
C ALA A 20 12.25 1.82 7.62
N GLU A 21 13.06 2.82 7.94
CA GLU A 21 12.64 4.07 8.57
C GLU A 21 11.69 4.86 7.66
N GLY A 22 12.01 4.94 6.36
CA GLY A 22 11.17 5.60 5.37
C GLY A 22 9.82 4.92 5.22
N MET A 23 9.81 3.59 5.18
CA MET A 23 8.57 2.81 5.12
C MET A 23 7.73 2.97 6.39
N SER A 24 8.35 2.93 7.56
CA SER A 24 7.69 3.19 8.85
C SER A 24 7.05 4.58 8.87
N ARG A 25 7.74 5.60 8.34
CA ARG A 25 7.18 6.95 8.21
C ARG A 25 5.95 6.99 7.29
N LEU A 26 6.00 6.34 6.14
CA LEU A 26 4.85 6.24 5.24
C LEU A 26 3.65 5.54 5.89
N ARG A 27 3.91 4.45 6.63
CA ARG A 27 2.88 3.73 7.39
C ARG A 27 2.23 4.63 8.44
N GLN A 28 3.02 5.40 9.18
CA GLN A 28 2.49 6.36 10.16
C GLN A 28 1.61 7.44 9.50
N ILE A 29 2.04 7.99 8.36
CA ILE A 29 1.24 8.97 7.61
C ILE A 29 -0.06 8.34 7.14
N CYS A 30 0.00 7.15 6.54
CA CYS A 30 -1.17 6.41 6.07
C CYS A 30 -2.15 6.15 7.21
N ASP A 31 -1.68 5.64 8.35
CA ASP A 31 -2.51 5.42 9.53
C ASP A 31 -3.08 6.72 10.10
N THR A 32 -2.33 7.81 10.08
CA THR A 32 -2.82 9.11 10.57
C THR A 32 -3.92 9.68 9.68
N VAL A 33 -3.76 9.57 8.36
CA VAL A 33 -4.68 10.15 7.38
C VAL A 33 -5.92 9.27 7.18
N TYR A 34 -5.76 7.94 7.25
CA TYR A 34 -6.82 6.96 6.92
C TYR A 34 -7.30 6.16 8.14
N GLY A 35 -7.20 6.74 9.35
CA GLY A 35 -7.84 6.20 10.56
C GLY A 35 -7.24 4.89 11.08
N GLY A 36 -5.95 4.65 10.85
CA GLY A 36 -5.27 3.41 11.22
C GLY A 36 -5.37 2.30 10.17
N PHE A 37 -5.50 2.65 8.89
CA PHE A 37 -5.68 1.71 7.78
C PHE A 37 -4.75 0.48 7.84
N CYS A 38 -3.44 0.67 7.99
CA CYS A 38 -2.48 -0.44 8.01
C CYS A 38 -2.70 -1.34 9.23
N ARG A 39 -2.97 -0.76 10.41
CA ARG A 39 -3.29 -1.53 11.63
C ARG A 39 -4.58 -2.32 11.46
N ARG A 40 -5.65 -1.69 10.98
CA ARG A 40 -6.94 -2.36 10.73
C ARG A 40 -6.78 -3.50 9.73
N LEU A 41 -6.07 -3.26 8.62
CA LEU A 41 -5.86 -4.25 7.57
C LEU A 41 -5.11 -5.49 8.11
N SER A 42 -4.02 -5.30 8.87
CA SER A 42 -3.29 -6.41 9.49
C SER A 42 -4.14 -7.20 10.48
N GLN A 43 -5.04 -6.54 11.21
CA GLN A 43 -5.95 -7.19 12.16
C GLN A 43 -7.08 -7.95 11.45
N SER A 44 -7.68 -7.36 10.41
CA SER A 44 -8.78 -7.96 9.65
C SER A 44 -8.33 -9.08 8.71
N VAL A 45 -7.08 -9.04 8.24
CA VAL A 45 -6.51 -10.07 7.36
C VAL A 45 -5.14 -10.53 7.91
N PRO A 46 -5.10 -11.34 8.98
CA PRO A 46 -3.85 -11.77 9.64
C PRO A 46 -2.92 -12.62 8.76
N SER A 47 -3.41 -13.11 7.62
CA SER A 47 -2.62 -13.88 6.64
C SER A 47 -1.79 -13.01 5.68
N LEU A 48 -1.95 -11.68 5.74
CA LEU A 48 -1.08 -10.75 5.03
C LEU A 48 0.26 -10.64 5.75
N SER A 49 1.35 -10.73 4.99
CA SER A 49 2.68 -10.40 5.51
C SER A 49 2.84 -8.89 5.68
N GLU A 50 3.86 -8.48 6.43
CA GLU A 50 4.19 -7.06 6.59
C GLU A 50 4.43 -6.36 5.25
N TYR A 51 5.20 -6.99 4.35
CA TYR A 51 5.40 -6.52 2.98
C TYR A 51 4.08 -6.33 2.20
N GLU A 52 3.09 -7.21 2.38
CA GLU A 52 1.80 -7.08 1.71
C GLU A 52 0.96 -5.93 2.28
N VAL A 53 1.10 -5.63 3.57
CA VAL A 53 0.50 -4.46 4.22
C VAL A 53 1.17 -3.18 3.74
N GLU A 54 2.50 -3.16 3.60
CA GLU A 54 3.26 -2.05 3.02
C GLU A 54 2.84 -1.76 1.58
N LEU A 55 2.68 -2.80 0.76
CA LEU A 55 2.15 -2.65 -0.59
C LEU A 55 0.77 -1.96 -0.58
N CYS A 56 -0.14 -2.39 0.30
CA CYS A 56 -1.45 -1.75 0.44
C CYS A 56 -1.34 -0.31 0.96
N CYS A 57 -0.39 -0.04 1.86
CA CYS A 57 -0.09 1.30 2.34
C CYS A 57 0.31 2.23 1.19
N LEU A 58 1.24 1.82 0.35
CA LEU A 58 1.68 2.62 -0.80
C LEU A 58 0.54 2.84 -1.81
N ILE A 59 -0.28 1.83 -2.07
CA ILE A 59 -1.49 1.97 -2.90
C ILE A 59 -2.47 2.98 -2.29
N LYS A 60 -2.69 2.92 -0.97
CA LYS A 60 -3.58 3.84 -0.24
C LYS A 60 -3.11 5.28 -0.34
N LEU A 61 -1.79 5.48 -0.27
CA LEU A 61 -1.10 6.76 -0.46
C LEU A 61 -1.04 7.24 -1.93
N ARG A 62 -1.65 6.50 -2.86
CA ARG A 62 -1.77 6.83 -4.30
C ARG A 62 -0.48 6.72 -5.12
N PHE A 63 0.49 5.92 -4.67
CA PHE A 63 1.63 5.57 -5.52
C PHE A 63 1.19 4.64 -6.66
N THR A 64 1.67 4.93 -7.86
CA THR A 64 1.52 4.10 -9.05
C THR A 64 2.37 2.84 -8.97
N VAL A 65 2.12 1.87 -9.86
CA VAL A 65 2.91 0.62 -9.91
C VAL A 65 4.39 0.90 -10.14
N GLY A 66 4.75 1.90 -10.96
CA GLY A 66 6.14 2.28 -11.20
C GLY A 66 6.81 2.89 -9.99
N GLU A 67 6.12 3.79 -9.27
CA GLU A 67 6.64 4.36 -8.02
C GLU A 67 6.78 3.28 -6.95
N ILE A 68 5.77 2.43 -6.75
CA ILE A 68 5.83 1.30 -5.80
C ILE A 68 7.03 0.40 -6.11
N ALA A 69 7.28 0.10 -7.38
CA ALA A 69 8.40 -0.72 -7.80
C ALA A 69 9.75 -0.10 -7.38
N ALA A 70 9.92 1.20 -7.61
CA ALA A 70 11.10 1.94 -7.20
C ALA A 70 11.25 2.01 -5.67
N LEU A 71 10.17 2.32 -4.93
CA LEU A 71 10.16 2.42 -3.47
C LEU A 71 10.48 1.08 -2.79
N LEU A 72 10.03 -0.04 -3.36
CA LEU A 72 10.26 -1.40 -2.83
C LEU A 72 11.50 -2.09 -3.42
N GLY A 73 12.16 -1.49 -4.42
CA GLY A 73 13.37 -2.06 -5.04
C GLY A 73 13.10 -3.34 -5.84
N ILE A 74 11.92 -3.46 -6.43
CA ILE A 74 11.50 -4.62 -7.23
C ILE A 74 11.02 -4.20 -8.62
N SER A 75 10.74 -5.16 -9.50
CA SER A 75 10.18 -4.87 -10.82
C SER A 75 8.69 -4.48 -10.76
N PRO A 76 8.19 -3.62 -11.67
CA PRO A 76 6.75 -3.35 -11.82
C PRO A 76 5.89 -4.61 -12.01
N SER A 77 6.41 -5.62 -12.72
CA SER A 77 5.75 -6.92 -12.90
C SER A 77 5.61 -7.68 -11.57
N SER A 78 6.62 -7.60 -10.71
CA SER A 78 6.60 -8.17 -9.35
C SER A 78 5.54 -7.48 -8.47
N VAL A 79 5.37 -6.16 -8.63
CA VAL A 79 4.31 -5.40 -7.95
C VAL A 79 2.94 -5.90 -8.41
N SER A 80 2.68 -5.96 -9.72
CA SER A 80 1.40 -6.44 -10.27
C SER A 80 1.05 -7.86 -9.81
N THR A 81 2.04 -8.76 -9.80
CA THR A 81 1.86 -10.13 -9.30
C THR A 81 1.52 -10.14 -7.81
N SER A 82 2.20 -9.32 -7.00
CA SER A 82 1.93 -9.18 -5.58
C SER A 82 0.52 -8.64 -5.33
N LYS A 83 0.09 -7.62 -6.09
CA LYS A 83 -1.27 -7.06 -6.01
C LYS A 83 -2.34 -8.13 -6.28
N HIS A 84 -2.14 -9.01 -7.26
CA HIS A 84 -3.07 -10.10 -7.51
C HIS A 84 -3.16 -11.09 -6.34
N ARG A 85 -2.02 -11.48 -5.76
CA ARG A 85 -1.99 -12.37 -4.58
C ARG A 85 -2.67 -11.73 -3.37
N VAL A 86 -2.34 -10.47 -3.09
CA VAL A 86 -2.92 -9.71 -1.97
C VAL A 86 -4.43 -9.54 -2.14
N LYS A 87 -4.90 -9.20 -3.34
CA LYS A 87 -6.33 -9.15 -3.66
C LYS A 87 -7.02 -10.46 -3.28
N LYS A 88 -6.48 -11.60 -3.73
CA LYS A 88 -7.06 -12.91 -3.45
C LYS A 88 -7.14 -13.18 -1.94
N LYS A 89 -6.09 -12.87 -1.19
CA LYS A 89 -6.06 -13.04 0.28
C LYS A 89 -7.12 -12.18 0.97
N ILE A 90 -7.15 -10.88 0.66
CA ILE A 90 -8.11 -9.93 1.25
C ILE A 90 -9.54 -10.35 0.93
N TYR A 91 -9.83 -10.64 -0.34
CA TYR A 91 -11.20 -10.92 -0.78
C TYR A 91 -11.70 -12.23 -0.21
N SER A 92 -10.82 -13.24 -0.15
CA SER A 92 -11.12 -14.52 0.49
C SER A 92 -11.35 -14.37 2.00
N CYS A 93 -10.52 -13.59 2.69
CA CYS A 93 -10.60 -13.46 4.16
C CYS A 93 -11.82 -12.62 4.60
N LEU A 94 -12.16 -11.57 3.83
CA LEU A 94 -13.26 -10.65 4.14
C LEU A 94 -14.59 -11.02 3.46
N GLY A 95 -14.63 -12.13 2.71
CA GLY A 95 -15.83 -12.56 1.97
C GLY A 95 -16.28 -11.58 0.88
N ILE A 96 -15.34 -10.84 0.27
CA ILE A 96 -15.65 -9.86 -0.77
C ILE A 96 -15.88 -10.58 -2.09
N THR A 97 -17.05 -10.38 -2.69
CA THR A 97 -17.46 -10.97 -3.97
C THR A 97 -17.36 -10.00 -5.16
N ASP A 98 -16.98 -8.75 -4.90
CA ASP A 98 -16.85 -7.70 -5.90
C ASP A 98 -15.71 -7.99 -6.91
N LYS A 99 -15.77 -7.41 -8.11
CA LYS A 99 -14.78 -7.59 -9.19
C LYS A 99 -13.73 -6.47 -9.27
N LYS A 100 -13.81 -5.44 -8.41
CA LYS A 100 -12.91 -4.29 -8.30
C LYS A 100 -11.45 -4.71 -8.25
N SER A 101 -10.56 -3.85 -8.75
CA SER A 101 -9.13 -4.04 -8.56
C SER A 101 -8.76 -3.91 -7.09
N LEU A 102 -7.56 -4.38 -6.72
CA LEU A 102 -7.04 -4.17 -5.38
C LEU A 102 -6.98 -2.66 -5.06
N ASP A 103 -6.52 -1.84 -6.00
CA ASP A 103 -6.34 -0.41 -5.84
C ASP A 103 -7.65 0.29 -5.49
N LEU A 104 -8.71 0.03 -6.25
CA LEU A 104 -10.02 0.61 -5.99
C LEU A 104 -10.53 0.25 -4.60
N TRP A 105 -10.42 -1.02 -4.23
CA TRP A 105 -10.84 -1.47 -2.90
C TRP A 105 -10.01 -0.82 -1.78
N VAL A 106 -8.68 -0.80 -1.92
CA VAL A 106 -7.80 -0.17 -0.95
C VAL A 106 -8.14 1.31 -0.80
N TRP A 107 -8.45 2.01 -1.88
CA TRP A 107 -8.81 3.43 -1.83
C TRP A 107 -10.10 3.71 -1.06
N GLU A 108 -11.07 2.80 -1.11
CA GLU A 108 -12.37 2.92 -0.43
C GLU A 108 -12.35 2.44 1.04
N ALA A 109 -11.47 1.49 1.40
CA ALA A 109 -11.40 0.85 2.73
C ALA A 109 -10.85 1.73 3.88
#